data_AF-A0A0C1JJM1-F1
#
_entry.id   AF-A0A0C1JJM1-F1
#
_cell.length_a   1.000
_cell.length_b   1.000
_cell.length_c   1.000
_cell.angle_alpha   90.00
_cell.angle_beta   90.00
_cell.angle_gamma   90.00
#
_symmetry.space_group_name_H-M   'P 1'
#
loop_
_entity.id
_entity.type
_entity.pdbx_description
1 polymer ?
#
loop_
_entity_poly.entity_id
_entity_poly.type
_entity_poly.pdbx_seq_one_letter_code
_entity_poly.pdbx_strand_id
1 'polypeptide(L)' 'MMKFKLKYLAEAKDQFLALESGKDKNSQYKAVAKILGLMQINLRHPSLNTHNFGAISSPFDGEVFESYA' A
#
# COMPACT_ATOMS: atom_id res chain seq x y z
N MET A 1 -9.21 -17.14 8.20
CA MET A 1 -9.09 -15.75 7.72
C MET A 1 -7.88 -15.70 6.79
N MET A 2 -8.07 -15.32 5.52
CA MET A 2 -6.97 -15.25 4.55
C MET A 2 -5.97 -14.18 5.00
N LYS A 3 -4.67 -14.47 4.91
CA LYS A 3 -3.61 -13.50 5.17
C LYS A 3 -2.77 -13.36 3.90
N PHE A 4 -2.94 -12.25 3.19
CA PHE A 4 -2.09 -11.90 2.07
C PHE A 4 -0.70 -11.49 2.57
N LYS A 5 0.34 -11.89 1.85
CA LYS A 5 1.71 -11.49 2.13
C LYS A 5 2.09 -10.34 1.20
N LEU A 6 2.38 -9.19 1.79
CA LEU A 6 2.89 -8.05 1.03
C LEU A 6 4.31 -8.31 0.56
N LYS A 7 4.58 -7.96 -0.68
CA LYS A 7 5.92 -7.89 -1.27
C LYS A 7 6.14 -6.44 -1.70
N TYR A 8 7.33 -5.93 -1.41
CA TYR A 8 7.69 -4.55 -1.70
C TYR A 8 8.75 -4.54 -2.79
N LEU A 9 8.66 -3.58 -3.70
CA LEU A 9 9.83 -3.12 -4.45
C LEU A 9 10.83 -2.47 -3.47
N ALA A 10 12.11 -2.47 -3.82
CA ALA A 10 13.15 -1.88 -2.97
C ALA A 10 12.82 -0.42 -2.61
N GLU A 11 12.49 0.38 -3.62
CA GLU A 11 12.11 1.79 -3.45
C GLU A 11 10.90 1.97 -2.52
N ALA A 12 9.84 1.18 -2.71
CA ALA A 12 8.64 1.26 -1.87
C ALA A 12 8.93 0.92 -0.40
N LYS A 13 9.85 -0.02 -0.16
CA LYS A 13 10.29 -0.35 1.20
C LYS A 13 11.05 0.81 1.83
N ASP A 14 11.98 1.42 1.09
CA ASP A 14 12.78 2.54 1.59
C ASP A 14 11.90 3.77 1.87
N GLN A 15 10.95 4.07 0.98
CA GLN A 15 9.96 5.13 1.18
C GLN A 15 9.11 4.89 2.43
N PHE A 16 8.65 3.66 2.67
CA PHE A 16 7.87 3.33 3.86
C PHE A 16 8.68 3.51 5.15
N LEU A 17 9.94 3.06 5.19
CA LEU A 17 10.84 3.27 6.34
C LEU A 17 11.18 4.75 6.57
N ALA A 18 11.28 5.53 5.49
CA ALA A 18 11.46 6.98 5.59
C ALA A 18 10.22 7.69 6.17
N LEU A 19 9.02 7.18 5.91
CA LEU A 19 7.79 7.68 6.55
C LEU A 19 7.79 7.35 8.05
N GLU A 20 8.18 6.13 8.42
CA GLU A 20 8.21 5.66 9.82
C GLU A 20 9.19 6.45 10.69
N SER A 21 10.37 6.79 10.14
CA SER A 21 11.43 7.49 10.86
C SER A 21 11.30 9.03 10.86
N GLY A 22 10.42 9.59 10.03
CA GLY A 22 10.21 11.03 9.92
C GLY A 22 9.31 11.60 11.02
N LYS A 23 9.84 12.49 11.87
CA LYS A 23 9.08 13.12 12.98
C LYS A 23 7.80 13.83 12.52
N ASP A 24 7.85 14.49 11.36
CA ASP A 24 6.72 15.26 10.82
C ASP A 24 5.77 14.44 9.94
N LYS A 25 6.09 13.17 9.67
CA LYS A 25 5.34 12.31 8.75
C LYS A 25 4.52 11.22 9.44
N ASN A 26 4.37 11.29 10.76
CA ASN A 26 3.68 10.27 11.55
C ASN A 26 2.23 10.03 11.11
N SER A 27 1.49 11.08 10.71
CA SER A 27 0.13 10.94 10.17
C SER A 27 0.12 10.16 8.85
N GLN A 28 1.03 10.50 7.93
CA GLN A 28 1.19 9.84 6.64
C GLN A 28 1.61 8.37 6.82
N TYR A 29 2.58 8.10 7.70
CA TYR A 29 2.99 6.74 8.05
C TYR A 29 1.81 5.90 8.56
N LYS A 30 1.03 6.43 9.51
CA LYS A 30 -0.12 5.71 10.07
C LYS A 30 -1.19 5.42 9.02
N ALA A 31 -1.47 6.35 8.11
CA ALA A 31 -2.40 6.13 7.01
C ALA A 31 -1.91 4.99 6.11
N VAL A 32 -0.66 5.06 5.63
CA VAL A 32 -0.07 4.02 4.77
C VAL A 32 -0.03 2.66 5.47
N ALA A 33 0.43 2.61 6.74
CA ALA A 33 0.50 1.38 7.51
C ALA A 33 -0.89 0.73 7.72
N LYS A 34 -1.92 1.54 7.97
CA LYS A 34 -3.31 1.06 8.08
C LYS A 34 -3.79 0.42 6.79
N ILE A 35 -3.57 1.07 5.65
CA ILE A 35 -3.96 0.55 4.32
C ILE A 35 -3.27 -0.78 4.04
N LEU A 36 -1.96 -0.86 4.27
CA LEU A 36 -1.19 -2.10 4.10
C LEU A 36 -1.72 -3.23 5.01
N GLY A 37 -2.04 -2.93 6.27
CA GLY A 37 -2.64 -3.90 7.20
C GLY A 37 -4.01 -4.41 6.74
N LEU A 38 -4.85 -3.53 6.19
CA LEU A 38 -6.13 -3.93 5.60
C LEU A 38 -5.94 -4.83 4.37
N MET A 39 -4.98 -4.51 3.49
CA MET A 39 -4.65 -5.33 2.32
C MET A 39 -4.14 -6.73 2.70
N GLN A 40 -3.41 -6.86 3.81
CA GLN A 40 -3.00 -8.16 4.34
C GLN A 40 -4.18 -9.05 4.75
N ILE A 41 -5.35 -8.47 5.01
CA ILE A 41 -6.53 -9.19 5.50
C ILE A 41 -7.55 -9.39 4.37
N ASN A 42 -7.84 -8.34 3.61
CA ASN A 42 -8.86 -8.33 2.57
C ASN A 42 -8.57 -7.22 1.53
N LEU A 43 -8.16 -7.61 0.33
CA LEU A 43 -7.94 -6.69 -0.79
C LEU A 43 -9.21 -5.97 -1.28
N ARG A 44 -10.40 -6.47 -0.92
CA ARG A 44 -11.71 -5.86 -1.25
C ARG A 44 -12.35 -5.17 -0.04
N HIS A 45 -11.55 -4.77 0.96
CA HIS A 45 -12.09 -4.06 2.11
C HIS A 45 -12.68 -2.71 1.67
N PRO A 46 -13.92 -2.35 2.05
CA PRO A 46 -14.60 -1.15 1.55
C PRO A 46 -13.80 0.14 1.79
N SER A 47 -13.12 0.23 2.93
CA SER A 47 -12.31 1.41 3.26
C SER A 47 -10.97 1.48 2.51
N LEU A 48 -10.64 0.56 1.62
CA LEU A 48 -9.43 0.70 0.79
C LEU A 48 -9.69 1.62 -0.40
N ASN A 49 -10.94 1.78 -0.85
CA ASN A 49 -11.30 2.61 -2.01
C ASN A 49 -10.35 2.36 -3.21
N THR A 50 -10.16 1.10 -3.58
CA THR A 50 -9.22 0.73 -4.65
C THR A 50 -9.82 0.96 -6.03
N HIS A 51 -9.03 1.48 -6.96
CA HIS A 51 -9.38 1.51 -8.39
C HIS A 51 -8.18 1.18 -9.28
N ASN A 52 -8.48 0.78 -10.52
CA ASN A 52 -7.47 0.51 -11.53
C ASN A 52 -6.71 1.80 -11.86
N PHE A 53 -5.39 1.73 -11.75
CA PHE A 53 -4.46 2.80 -12.08
C PHE A 53 -3.75 2.50 -13.40
N GLY A 54 -4.38 2.90 -14.51
CA GLY A 54 -3.89 2.58 -15.86
C GLY A 54 -2.73 3.44 -16.38
N ALA A 55 -2.21 4.37 -15.57
CA ALA A 55 -1.16 5.29 -16.02
C ALA A 55 0.25 4.67 -16.01
N ILE A 56 0.44 3.54 -15.32
CA ILE A 56 1.72 2.81 -15.28
C ILE A 56 1.49 1.32 -15.51
N SER A 57 2.52 0.65 -16.03
CA SER A 57 2.52 -0.81 -16.20
C SER A 57 3.13 -1.49 -14.97
N SER A 58 2.57 -2.63 -14.58
CA SER A 58 3.14 -3.45 -13.50
C SER A 58 4.43 -4.11 -13.97
N PRO A 59 5.50 -4.12 -13.17
CA PRO A 59 6.71 -4.89 -13.46
C PRO A 59 6.52 -6.41 -13.28
N PHE A 60 5.32 -6.86 -12.92
CA PHE A 60 4.97 -8.27 -12.68
C PHE A 60 3.83 -8.77 -13.59
N ASP A 61 3.62 -8.12 -14.74
CA ASP A 61 2.60 -8.50 -15.75
C ASP A 61 1.15 -8.59 -15.20
N GLY A 62 0.77 -7.64 -14.34
CA GLY A 62 -0.57 -7.57 -13.74
C GLY A 62 -1.19 -6.16 -13.79
N GLU A 63 -2.46 -6.07 -13.38
CA GLU A 63 -3.14 -4.78 -13.18
C GLU A 63 -2.51 -4.01 -12.02
N VAL A 64 -2.44 -2.69 -12.17
CA VAL A 64 -2.00 -1.78 -11.12
C VAL A 64 -3.23 -1.15 -10.51
N PHE A 65 -3.30 -1.15 -9.18
CA PHE A 65 -4.37 -0.52 -8.42
C PHE A 65 -3.78 0.54 -7.49
N GLU A 66 -4.51 1.63 -7.28
CA GLU A 66 -4.20 2.62 -6.26
C GLU A 66 -5.30 2.68 -5.19
N SER A 67 -4.94 3.17 -4.00
CA SER A 67 -5.80 3.24 -2.81
C SER A 67 -5.52 4.57 -2.09
N TYR A 68 -6.58 5.30 -1.72
CA TYR A 68 -6.49 6.68 -1.22
C TYR A 68 -7.23 6.93 0.11
N ALA A 69 -7.18 5.95 1.03
CA ALA A 69 -7.93 6.00 2.30
C ALA A 69 -7.12 6.39 3.55
#